data_AF-F4P1J2-F1
#
_entry.id   AF-F4P1J2-F1
#
_cell.length_a   1.000
_cell.length_b   1.000
_cell.length_c   1.000
_cell.angle_alpha   90.00
_cell.angle_beta   90.00
_cell.angle_gamma   90.00
#
_symmetry.space_group_name_H-M   'P 1'
#
loop_
_entity.id
_entity.type
_entity.pdbx_description
1 polymer ?
#
loop_
_entity_poly.entity_id
_entity_poly.type
_entity_poly.pdbx_seq_one_letter_code
_entity_poly.pdbx_strand_id
1 'polypeptide(L)'
;MTTASKDIGWESYDPEQIRLMSEQCIVVDRNDVPIRGGSKKECHLMENIDNGLLHRAFSVFIFSEDGRLLLQQRADEKITFPGYFTNTCCSHPLMIQDEMEEEQQMGARRAAQRKLMHEMGIEPHQVPLDKIHFLTRIHYLAPSDGLWGEHEIDYIFIFQGPVTVNANPNEVKSFRYVTKDELKTMFETAADTGIQITPWFKLIVETFLYKWWDNLDKLSAMKDAATIHRL
;
A
#
# COMPACT_ATOMS: atom_id res chain seq x y z
N MET A 1 15.62 28.98 8.65
CA MET A 1 16.72 28.72 7.69
C MET A 1 16.09 28.01 6.51
N THR A 2 16.16 28.61 5.33
CA THR A 2 15.59 28.09 4.09
C THR A 2 16.36 26.83 3.68
N THR A 3 15.72 25.66 3.80
CA THR A 3 16.23 24.39 3.30
C THR A 3 16.41 24.51 1.79
N ALA A 4 17.66 24.42 1.33
CA ALA A 4 17.96 24.29 -0.08
C ALA A 4 17.30 23.00 -0.57
N SER A 5 16.21 23.11 -1.33
CA SER A 5 15.63 22.01 -2.08
C SER A 5 16.76 21.39 -2.89
N LYS A 6 17.21 20.17 -2.56
CA LYS A 6 17.97 19.38 -3.52
C LYS A 6 17.15 19.37 -4.81
N ASP A 7 17.76 19.73 -5.92
CA ASP A 7 17.10 19.71 -7.21
C ASP A 7 16.81 18.24 -7.53
N ILE A 8 15.57 17.83 -7.28
CA ILE A 8 15.08 16.51 -7.64
C ILE A 8 14.97 16.58 -9.15
N GLY A 9 15.89 15.96 -9.88
CA GLY A 9 15.95 16.01 -11.34
C GLY A 9 14.71 15.37 -11.96
N TRP A 10 13.58 16.07 -11.94
CA TRP A 10 12.27 15.55 -12.33
C TRP A 10 12.20 15.12 -13.79
N GLU A 11 13.11 15.63 -14.64
CA GLU A 11 13.18 15.29 -16.06
C GLU A 11 13.38 13.78 -16.32
N SER A 12 13.88 13.03 -15.35
CA SER A 12 14.04 11.56 -15.46
C SER A 12 12.82 10.76 -15.02
N TYR A 13 11.75 11.40 -14.52
CA TYR A 13 10.56 10.72 -14.01
C TYR A 13 9.37 10.86 -14.97
N ASP A 14 8.46 9.90 -14.91
CA ASP A 14 7.23 9.92 -15.68
C ASP A 14 6.31 11.10 -15.28
N PRO A 15 5.75 11.86 -16.25
CA PRO A 15 4.93 13.04 -15.96
C PRO A 15 3.70 12.78 -15.09
N GLU A 16 3.06 11.61 -15.23
CA GLU A 16 1.87 11.28 -14.45
C GLU A 16 2.27 10.96 -13.00
N GLN A 17 3.35 10.20 -12.79
CA GLN A 17 3.87 9.96 -11.45
C GLN A 17 4.30 11.26 -10.75
N ILE A 18 4.90 12.22 -11.49
CA ILE A 18 5.21 13.56 -10.96
C ILE A 18 3.93 14.30 -10.54
N ARG A 19 2.89 14.27 -11.38
CA ARG A 19 1.60 14.92 -11.06
C ARG A 19 1.01 14.39 -9.76
N LEU A 20 1.05 13.08 -9.55
CA LEU A 20 0.59 12.41 -8.33
C LEU A 20 1.40 12.82 -7.08
N MET A 21 2.61 13.33 -7.22
CA MET A 21 3.41 13.78 -6.08
C MET A 21 2.86 15.02 -5.37
N SER A 22 1.88 15.70 -5.98
CA SER A 22 1.15 16.83 -5.38
C SER A 22 -0.04 16.39 -4.51
N GLU A 23 -0.47 15.13 -4.59
CA GLU A 23 -1.55 14.58 -3.77
C GLU A 23 -1.26 14.81 -2.28
N GLN A 24 -2.30 15.16 -1.52
CA GLN A 24 -2.17 15.47 -0.10
C GLN A 24 -2.41 14.22 0.74
N CYS A 25 -1.35 13.65 1.31
CA CYS A 25 -1.42 12.59 2.29
C CYS A 25 -1.85 13.13 3.66
N ILE A 26 -2.36 12.24 4.52
CA ILE A 26 -2.67 12.55 5.92
C ILE A 26 -1.41 12.31 6.76
N VAL A 27 -0.78 13.39 7.24
CA VAL A 27 0.34 13.31 8.18
C VAL A 27 -0.21 13.00 9.57
N VAL A 28 0.36 12.01 10.25
CA VAL A 28 -0.12 11.50 11.54
C VAL A 28 0.99 11.45 12.58
N ASP A 29 0.61 11.35 13.85
CA ASP A 29 1.54 10.98 14.91
C ASP A 29 1.72 9.45 15.01
N ARG A 30 2.58 9.00 15.94
CA ARG A 30 2.88 7.58 16.16
C ARG A 30 1.71 6.75 16.70
N ASN A 31 0.61 7.40 17.07
CA ASN A 31 -0.64 6.79 17.54
C ASN A 31 -1.74 6.90 16.48
N ASP A 32 -1.39 7.23 15.25
CA ASP A 32 -2.31 7.37 14.13
C ASP A 32 -3.33 8.50 14.31
N VAL A 33 -2.95 9.58 15.01
CA VAL A 33 -3.77 10.79 15.13
C VAL A 33 -3.42 11.75 13.99
N PRO A 34 -4.38 12.21 13.15
CA PRO A 34 -4.12 13.19 12.10
C PRO A 34 -3.62 14.52 12.66
N ILE A 35 -2.57 15.05 12.03
CA ILE A 35 -1.94 16.34 12.38
C ILE A 35 -2.26 17.39 11.31
N ARG A 36 -2.00 17.08 10.04
CA ARG A 36 -2.15 17.99 8.89
C ARG A 36 -2.10 17.24 7.56
N GLY A 37 -2.31 17.97 6.46
CA GLY A 37 -1.92 17.51 5.12
C GLY A 37 -0.42 17.66 4.87
N GLY A 38 0.12 16.78 4.03
CA GLY A 38 1.47 16.87 3.47
C GLY A 38 1.48 16.36 2.04
N SER A 39 2.23 16.98 1.14
CA SER A 39 2.31 16.47 -0.24
C SER A 39 2.93 15.08 -0.24
N LYS A 40 2.52 14.21 -1.17
CA LYS A 40 3.11 12.89 -1.34
C LYS A 40 4.63 13.00 -1.51
N LYS A 41 5.13 13.98 -2.26
CA LYS A 41 6.56 14.33 -2.30
C LYS A 41 7.16 14.51 -0.92
N GLU A 42 6.62 15.43 -0.13
CA GLU A 42 7.12 15.73 1.20
C GLU A 42 7.15 14.47 2.06
N CYS A 43 6.12 13.64 1.97
CA CYS A 43 5.96 12.46 2.82
C CYS A 43 6.94 11.32 2.50
N HIS A 44 7.43 11.23 1.27
CA HIS A 44 8.26 10.11 0.81
C HIS A 44 9.75 10.47 0.67
N LEU A 45 10.14 11.71 0.98
CA LEU A 45 11.55 12.11 1.00
C LEU A 45 12.22 11.61 2.28
N MET A 46 13.32 10.87 2.13
CA MET A 46 14.09 10.34 3.26
C MET A 46 14.53 11.45 4.24
N GLU A 47 14.88 12.64 3.75
CA GLU A 47 15.21 13.78 4.62
C GLU A 47 14.08 14.13 5.59
N ASN A 48 12.82 14.08 5.17
CA ASN A 48 11.69 14.38 6.04
C ASN A 48 11.34 13.18 6.94
N ILE A 49 11.45 11.97 6.40
CA ILE A 49 11.24 10.72 7.14
C ILE A 49 12.24 10.60 8.30
N ASP A 50 13.53 10.89 8.06
CA ASP A 50 14.59 10.87 9.07
C ASP A 50 14.36 11.93 10.16
N ASN A 51 13.65 13.01 9.83
CA ASN A 51 13.18 14.02 10.77
C ASN A 51 11.83 13.66 11.45
N GLY A 52 11.33 12.44 11.23
CA GLY A 52 10.16 11.88 11.90
C GLY A 52 8.82 12.11 11.20
N LEU A 53 8.80 12.60 9.96
CA LEU A 53 7.56 12.72 9.19
C LEU A 53 6.97 11.33 8.94
N LEU A 54 5.70 11.16 9.30
CA LEU A 54 4.94 9.91 9.25
C LEU A 54 3.56 10.20 8.64
N HIS A 55 3.09 9.35 7.73
CA HIS A 55 1.76 9.50 7.12
C HIS A 55 0.93 8.21 7.19
N ARG A 56 -0.39 8.36 7.05
CA ARG A 56 -1.32 7.23 7.00
C ARG A 56 -1.31 6.59 5.61
N ALA A 57 -1.38 5.27 5.56
CA ALA A 57 -1.39 4.47 4.34
C ALA A 57 -2.38 3.30 4.46
N PHE A 58 -2.54 2.55 3.37
CA PHE A 58 -3.22 1.26 3.36
C PHE A 58 -2.56 0.25 2.42
N SER A 59 -2.72 -1.02 2.77
CA SER A 59 -2.36 -2.19 1.98
C SER A 59 -3.57 -3.10 1.81
N VAL A 60 -3.99 -3.33 0.56
CA VAL A 60 -5.09 -4.23 0.20
C VAL A 60 -4.56 -5.59 -0.24
N PHE A 61 -5.21 -6.64 0.24
CA PHE A 61 -5.04 -8.02 -0.21
C PHE A 61 -6.37 -8.53 -0.76
N ILE A 62 -6.43 -8.76 -2.07
CA ILE A 62 -7.58 -9.38 -2.73
C ILE A 62 -7.33 -10.86 -2.91
N PHE A 63 -8.26 -11.67 -2.41
CA PHE A 63 -8.31 -13.10 -2.66
C PHE A 63 -9.42 -13.40 -3.67
N SER A 64 -9.13 -14.27 -4.63
CA SER A 64 -10.17 -14.87 -5.47
C SER A 64 -11.07 -15.80 -4.64
N GLU A 65 -12.19 -16.22 -5.22
CA GLU A 65 -13.14 -17.14 -4.55
C GLU A 65 -12.48 -18.48 -4.15
N ASP A 66 -11.53 -18.98 -4.95
CA ASP A 66 -10.73 -20.17 -4.66
C ASP A 66 -9.54 -19.90 -3.71
N GLY A 67 -9.44 -18.68 -3.16
CA GLY A 67 -8.47 -18.32 -2.14
C GLY A 67 -7.06 -18.08 -2.68
N ARG A 68 -6.88 -17.68 -3.94
CA ARG A 68 -5.57 -17.24 -4.46
C ARG A 68 -5.40 -15.74 -4.23
N LEU A 69 -4.21 -15.31 -3.83
CA LEU A 69 -3.89 -13.90 -3.59
C LEU A 69 -3.52 -13.20 -4.91
N LEU A 70 -4.14 -12.07 -5.20
CA LEU A 70 -3.76 -11.20 -6.31
C LEU A 70 -2.53 -10.35 -5.93
N LEU A 71 -1.43 -10.55 -6.62
CA LEU A 71 -0.23 -9.73 -6.52
C LEU A 71 -0.15 -8.77 -7.71
N GLN A 72 0.50 -7.62 -7.49
CA GLN A 72 0.94 -6.73 -8.56
C GLN A 72 2.46 -6.58 -8.55
N GLN A 73 3.04 -6.41 -9.73
CA GLN A 73 4.39 -5.90 -9.93
C GLN A 73 4.29 -4.43 -10.26
N ARG A 74 4.98 -3.59 -9.49
CA ARG A 74 4.97 -2.13 -9.65
C ARG A 74 5.51 -1.76 -11.02
N ALA A 75 4.89 -0.79 -11.69
CA ALA A 75 5.43 -0.21 -12.92
C ALA A 75 6.87 0.29 -12.74
N ASP A 76 7.64 0.34 -13.81
CA ASP A 76 9.03 0.81 -13.76
C ASP A 76 9.07 2.34 -13.56
N GLU A 77 7.98 3.02 -13.89
CA GLU A 77 7.76 4.46 -13.74
C GLU A 77 7.53 4.90 -12.28
N LYS A 78 7.24 3.97 -11.36
CA LYS A 78 6.95 4.28 -9.95
C LYS A 78 8.17 4.93 -9.29
N ILE A 79 7.92 6.01 -8.53
CA ILE A 79 8.99 6.73 -7.82
C ILE A 79 9.61 5.88 -6.71
N THR A 80 8.78 5.21 -5.88
CA THR A 80 9.26 4.26 -4.86
C THR A 80 9.14 2.82 -5.36
N PHE A 81 10.20 2.03 -5.16
CA PHE A 81 10.25 0.60 -5.46
C PHE A 81 9.76 0.19 -6.88
N PRO A 82 10.26 0.80 -7.97
CA PRO A 82 9.86 0.42 -9.33
C PRO A 82 10.23 -1.02 -9.66
N GLY A 83 9.31 -1.75 -10.31
CA GLY A 83 9.52 -3.15 -10.71
C GLY A 83 9.40 -4.20 -9.60
N TYR A 84 9.18 -3.79 -8.34
CA TYR A 84 9.04 -4.71 -7.21
C TYR A 84 7.66 -5.38 -7.21
N PHE A 85 7.61 -6.66 -6.83
CA PHE A 85 6.35 -7.32 -6.51
C PHE A 85 5.86 -6.96 -5.10
N THR A 86 4.54 -6.83 -4.96
CA THR A 86 3.86 -6.49 -3.71
C THR A 86 2.45 -7.11 -3.66
N ASN A 87 1.71 -6.86 -2.57
CA ASN A 87 0.29 -7.19 -2.46
C ASN A 87 -0.57 -6.41 -3.47
N THR A 88 -1.88 -6.62 -3.46
CA THR A 88 -2.77 -6.21 -4.55
C THR A 88 -2.74 -4.72 -4.89
N CYS A 89 -2.78 -3.84 -3.88
CA CYS A 89 -2.75 -2.39 -4.06
C CYS A 89 -2.31 -1.73 -2.75
N CYS A 90 -1.41 -0.75 -2.83
CA CYS A 90 -0.93 0.02 -1.68
C CYS A 90 -0.92 1.50 -2.02
N SER A 91 -1.51 2.34 -1.17
CA SER A 91 -1.53 3.79 -1.39
C SER A 91 -1.98 4.52 -0.11
N HIS A 92 -2.49 5.75 -0.27
CA HIS A 92 -2.74 6.67 0.83
C HIS A 92 -4.20 7.15 0.79
N PRO A 93 -4.87 7.21 1.95
CA PRO A 93 -6.02 8.10 2.09
C PRO A 93 -5.55 9.56 1.95
N LEU A 94 -6.35 10.35 1.24
CA LEU A 94 -6.08 11.75 0.98
C LEU A 94 -6.63 12.64 2.10
N MET A 95 -5.99 13.80 2.30
CA MET A 95 -6.46 14.86 3.19
C MET A 95 -7.68 15.60 2.59
N ILE A 96 -8.76 14.86 2.35
CA ILE A 96 -10.05 15.35 1.84
C ILE A 96 -11.18 14.83 2.74
N GLN A 97 -12.31 15.54 2.75
CA GLN A 97 -13.42 15.24 3.66
C GLN A 97 -13.86 13.76 3.63
N ASP A 98 -13.99 13.18 2.44
CA ASP A 98 -14.49 11.81 2.28
C ASP A 98 -13.50 10.73 2.75
N GLU A 99 -12.20 11.00 2.71
CA GLU A 99 -11.15 10.03 3.08
C GLU A 99 -10.58 10.24 4.49
N MET A 100 -11.06 11.27 5.19
CA MET A 100 -10.74 11.58 6.59
C MET A 100 -11.70 10.94 7.60
N GLU A 101 -12.75 10.23 7.14
CA GLU A 101 -13.71 9.57 8.03
C GLU A 101 -13.06 8.38 8.76
N GLU A 102 -12.83 8.52 10.07
CA GLU A 102 -12.11 7.52 10.87
C GLU A 102 -13.01 6.38 11.37
N GLU A 103 -14.32 6.61 11.47
CA GLU A 103 -15.26 5.59 11.93
C GLU A 103 -15.17 4.35 11.03
N GLN A 104 -14.90 3.20 11.66
CA GLN A 104 -14.70 1.91 10.96
C GLN A 104 -13.68 1.95 9.82
N GLN A 105 -12.75 2.91 9.86
CA GLN A 105 -11.73 3.15 8.85
C GLN A 105 -12.33 3.48 7.47
N MET A 106 -13.53 4.07 7.45
CA MET A 106 -14.32 4.25 6.22
C MET A 106 -13.60 5.11 5.17
N GLY A 107 -12.94 6.19 5.60
CA GLY A 107 -12.16 7.04 4.69
C GLY A 107 -11.03 6.28 3.99
N ALA A 108 -10.30 5.45 4.74
CA ALA A 108 -9.27 4.59 4.17
C ALA A 108 -9.84 3.48 3.27
N ARG A 109 -11.06 2.96 3.54
CA ARG A 109 -11.74 2.04 2.62
C ARG A 109 -12.14 2.71 1.30
N ARG A 110 -12.60 3.96 1.35
CA ARG A 110 -12.90 4.75 0.13
C ARG A 110 -11.63 4.99 -0.68
N ALA A 111 -10.53 5.32 -0.02
CA ALA A 111 -9.22 5.46 -0.65
C ALA A 111 -8.76 4.15 -1.33
N ALA A 112 -8.91 3.02 -0.63
CA ALA A 112 -8.62 1.69 -1.16
C ALA A 112 -9.46 1.39 -2.41
N GLN A 113 -10.78 1.61 -2.37
CA GLN A 113 -11.65 1.41 -3.53
C GLN A 113 -11.26 2.33 -4.71
N ARG A 114 -10.97 3.61 -4.46
CA ARG A 114 -10.50 4.56 -5.47
C ARG A 114 -9.21 4.08 -6.14
N LYS A 115 -8.24 3.61 -5.35
CA LYS A 115 -6.93 3.19 -5.87
C LYS A 115 -6.96 1.82 -6.53
N LEU A 116 -7.82 0.90 -6.07
CA LEU A 116 -8.11 -0.34 -6.80
C LEU A 116 -8.66 -0.06 -8.20
N MET A 117 -9.55 0.93 -8.33
CA MET A 117 -10.02 1.37 -9.65
C MET A 117 -8.91 2.02 -10.47
N HIS A 118 -8.15 2.94 -9.88
CA HIS A 118 -7.10 3.67 -10.59
C HIS A 118 -5.92 2.78 -11.06
N GLU A 119 -5.42 1.90 -10.19
CA GLU A 119 -4.23 1.08 -10.47
C GLU A 119 -4.58 -0.24 -11.15
N MET A 120 -5.62 -0.92 -10.67
CA MET A 120 -5.97 -2.28 -11.09
C MET A 120 -7.18 -2.33 -12.03
N GLY A 121 -7.85 -1.20 -12.27
CA GLY A 121 -9.08 -1.16 -13.08
C GLY A 121 -10.26 -1.92 -12.47
N ILE A 122 -10.22 -2.17 -11.15
CA ILE A 122 -11.27 -2.90 -10.46
C ILE A 122 -12.39 -1.92 -10.10
N GLU A 123 -13.54 -2.10 -10.75
CA GLU A 123 -14.68 -1.20 -10.58
C GLU A 123 -15.22 -1.20 -9.14
N PRO A 124 -15.65 -0.05 -8.58
CA PRO A 124 -16.17 0.07 -7.22
C PRO A 124 -17.26 -0.93 -6.85
N HIS A 125 -18.14 -1.28 -7.80
CA HIS A 125 -19.23 -2.22 -7.55
C HIS A 125 -18.76 -3.67 -7.32
N GLN A 126 -17.53 -4.01 -7.72
CA GLN A 126 -16.93 -5.33 -7.51
C GLN A 126 -16.33 -5.45 -6.10
N VAL A 127 -15.96 -4.32 -5.49
CA VAL A 127 -15.36 -4.23 -4.15
C VAL A 127 -16.17 -3.28 -3.23
N PRO A 128 -17.40 -3.65 -2.83
CA PRO A 128 -18.21 -2.84 -1.92
C PRO A 128 -17.48 -2.54 -0.60
N LEU A 129 -17.59 -1.30 -0.11
CA LEU A 129 -16.86 -0.82 1.07
C LEU A 129 -17.13 -1.63 2.35
N ASP A 130 -18.35 -2.15 2.50
CA ASP A 130 -18.77 -3.00 3.62
C ASP A 130 -18.13 -4.39 3.59
N LYS A 131 -17.64 -4.83 2.42
CA LYS A 131 -16.93 -6.10 2.22
C LYS A 131 -15.40 -5.97 2.26
N ILE A 132 -14.87 -4.75 2.34
CA ILE A 132 -13.44 -4.51 2.57
C ILE A 132 -13.20 -4.63 4.07
N HIS A 133 -12.63 -5.76 4.51
CA HIS A 133 -12.37 -6.04 5.92
C HIS A 133 -11.11 -5.31 6.37
N PHE A 134 -11.23 -4.45 7.38
CA PHE A 134 -10.09 -3.93 8.12
C PHE A 134 -9.60 -4.96 9.14
N LEU A 135 -8.29 -5.25 9.14
CA LEU A 135 -7.68 -6.24 10.01
C LEU A 135 -6.87 -5.59 11.13
N THR A 136 -5.85 -4.80 10.80
CA THR A 136 -4.96 -4.19 11.80
C THR A 136 -4.20 -3.00 11.21
N ARG A 137 -3.35 -2.36 12.02
CA ARG A 137 -2.41 -1.31 11.61
C ARG A 137 -0.97 -1.76 11.83
N ILE A 138 -0.11 -1.46 10.86
CA ILE A 138 1.33 -1.73 10.93
C ILE A 138 2.10 -0.42 10.78
N HIS A 139 3.00 -0.14 11.71
CA HIS A 139 3.94 0.97 11.62
C HIS A 139 5.29 0.45 11.14
N TYR A 140 5.75 0.92 9.97
CA TYR A 140 7.01 0.50 9.37
C TYR A 140 7.74 1.68 8.72
N LEU A 141 9.05 1.51 8.48
CA LEU A 141 9.90 2.45 7.72
C LEU A 141 10.76 1.67 6.73
N ALA A 142 10.79 2.08 5.47
CA ALA A 142 11.54 1.42 4.41
C ALA A 142 12.15 2.41 3.40
N PRO A 143 13.49 2.56 3.36
CA PRO A 143 14.15 3.32 2.29
C PRO A 143 14.02 2.61 0.93
N SER A 144 13.87 3.38 -0.15
CA SER A 144 13.80 2.87 -1.54
C SER A 144 15.16 2.95 -2.23
N ASP A 145 15.64 4.16 -2.53
CA ASP A 145 16.85 4.42 -3.34
C ASP A 145 17.79 5.47 -2.73
N GLY A 146 17.60 5.76 -1.43
CA GLY A 146 18.34 6.77 -0.66
C GLY A 146 17.73 8.16 -0.70
N LEU A 147 17.09 8.57 -1.79
CA LEU A 147 16.31 9.82 -1.85
C LEU A 147 14.89 9.59 -1.34
N TRP A 148 14.26 8.50 -1.80
CA TRP A 148 12.88 8.17 -1.51
C TRP A 148 12.77 7.02 -0.51
N GLY A 149 11.65 6.97 0.20
CA GLY A 149 11.29 5.89 1.11
C GLY A 149 9.84 5.99 1.58
N GLU A 150 9.49 5.08 2.48
CA GLU A 150 8.18 4.98 3.11
C GLU A 150 8.35 5.04 4.64
N HIS A 151 7.43 5.72 5.33
CA HIS A 151 7.31 5.71 6.78
C HIS A 151 5.83 5.91 7.12
N GLU A 152 5.17 4.82 7.48
CA GLU A 152 3.71 4.76 7.39
C GLU A 152 3.06 4.12 8.61
N ILE A 153 1.85 4.58 8.95
CA ILE A 153 0.85 3.77 9.65
C ILE A 153 -0.06 3.13 8.59
N ASP A 154 0.20 1.86 8.29
CA ASP A 154 -0.41 1.11 7.21
C ASP A 154 -1.64 0.32 7.66
N TYR A 155 -2.79 0.62 7.07
CA TYR A 155 -4.05 -0.06 7.34
C TYR A 155 -4.15 -1.31 6.48
N ILE A 156 -4.32 -2.46 7.13
CA ILE A 156 -4.40 -3.73 6.40
C ILE A 156 -5.85 -4.04 6.07
N PHE A 157 -6.14 -4.12 4.78
CA PHE A 157 -7.45 -4.48 4.25
C PHE A 157 -7.42 -5.81 3.50
N ILE A 158 -8.45 -6.63 3.71
CA ILE A 158 -8.68 -7.85 2.95
C ILE A 158 -10.06 -7.83 2.29
N PHE A 159 -10.12 -8.25 1.03
CA PHE A 159 -11.35 -8.53 0.32
C PHE A 159 -11.24 -9.91 -0.33
N GLN A 160 -12.31 -10.71 -0.26
CA GLN A 160 -12.40 -11.97 -1.00
C GLN A 160 -13.60 -11.93 -1.92
N GLY A 161 -13.38 -12.17 -3.20
CA GLY A 161 -14.44 -12.20 -4.20
C GLY A 161 -13.92 -12.12 -5.64
N PRO A 162 -14.84 -12.26 -6.62
CA PRO A 162 -14.48 -12.15 -8.02
C PRO A 162 -14.20 -10.69 -8.36
N VAL A 163 -13.05 -10.44 -9.01
CA VAL A 163 -12.71 -9.14 -9.59
C VAL A 163 -12.17 -9.29 -11.01
N THR A 164 -12.47 -8.33 -11.85
CA THR A 164 -11.88 -8.17 -13.19
C THR A 164 -10.79 -7.12 -13.11
N VAL A 165 -9.57 -7.50 -13.48
CA VAL A 165 -8.40 -6.62 -13.46
C VAL A 165 -8.18 -6.05 -14.86
N ASN A 166 -8.14 -4.73 -14.96
CA ASN A 166 -7.73 -3.98 -16.14
C ASN A 166 -6.65 -2.97 -15.72
N ALA A 167 -5.46 -3.51 -15.44
CA ALA A 167 -4.39 -2.79 -14.79
C ALA A 167 -3.90 -1.59 -15.62
N ASN A 168 -3.68 -0.46 -14.95
CA ASN A 168 -3.08 0.73 -15.55
C ASN A 168 -1.57 0.50 -15.71
N PRO A 169 -1.03 0.49 -16.95
CA PRO A 169 0.38 0.17 -17.18
C PRO A 169 1.35 1.19 -16.58
N ASN A 170 0.92 2.42 -16.28
CA ASN A 170 1.74 3.41 -15.58
C ASN A 170 1.87 3.13 -14.07
N GLU A 171 0.98 2.31 -13.51
CA GLU A 171 0.96 1.95 -12.09
C GLU A 171 1.45 0.51 -11.87
N VAL A 172 1.07 -0.41 -12.77
CA VAL A 172 1.23 -1.86 -12.63
C VAL A 172 1.88 -2.44 -13.89
N LYS A 173 3.07 -3.03 -13.74
CA LYS A 173 3.82 -3.72 -14.80
C LYS A 173 3.20 -5.06 -15.17
N SER A 174 2.81 -5.83 -14.15
CA SER A 174 2.19 -7.15 -14.30
C SER A 174 1.39 -7.49 -13.05
N PHE A 175 0.49 -8.46 -13.15
CA PHE A 175 -0.24 -8.99 -11.99
C PHE A 175 -0.40 -10.49 -12.11
N ARG A 176 -0.56 -11.17 -10.97
CA ARG A 176 -0.82 -12.62 -10.95
C ARG A 176 -1.54 -13.06 -9.69
N TYR A 177 -2.39 -14.07 -9.83
CA TYR A 177 -2.94 -14.81 -8.70
C TYR A 177 -1.97 -15.91 -8.27
N VAL A 178 -1.72 -16.02 -6.97
CA VAL A 178 -0.83 -17.05 -6.41
C VAL A 178 -1.52 -17.85 -5.30
N THR A 179 -1.20 -19.14 -5.21
CA THR A 179 -1.49 -19.96 -4.03
C THR A 179 -0.49 -19.66 -2.91
N LYS A 180 -0.73 -20.20 -1.71
CA LYS A 180 0.23 -20.14 -0.59
C LYS A 180 1.59 -20.71 -0.97
N ASP A 181 1.60 -21.86 -1.64
CA ASP A 181 2.83 -22.55 -2.01
C ASP A 181 3.57 -21.80 -3.12
N GLU A 182 2.86 -21.27 -4.11
CA GLU A 182 3.44 -20.40 -5.14
C GLU A 182 4.06 -19.12 -4.53
N LEU A 183 3.40 -18.52 -3.52
CA LEU A 183 3.96 -17.37 -2.81
C LEU A 183 5.21 -17.74 -1.99
N LYS A 184 5.19 -18.87 -1.27
CA LYS A 184 6.37 -19.36 -0.53
C LYS A 184 7.55 -19.59 -1.46
N THR A 185 7.34 -20.32 -2.57
CA THR A 185 8.38 -20.56 -3.58
C THR A 185 8.89 -19.26 -4.18
N MET A 186 8.01 -18.27 -4.44
CA MET A 186 8.44 -16.96 -4.92
C MET A 186 9.38 -16.28 -3.94
N PHE A 187 9.11 -16.32 -2.64
CA PHE A 187 9.97 -15.75 -1.61
C PHE A 187 11.30 -16.51 -1.46
N GLU A 188 11.25 -17.84 -1.45
CA GLU A 188 12.44 -18.70 -1.33
C GLU A 188 13.40 -18.54 -2.51
N THR A 189 12.87 -18.35 -3.72
CA THR A 189 13.65 -18.26 -4.97
C THR A 189 13.87 -16.83 -5.44
N ALA A 190 13.45 -15.82 -4.67
CA ALA A 190 13.48 -14.42 -5.11
C ALA A 190 14.90 -13.95 -5.49
N ALA A 191 15.90 -14.31 -4.67
CA ALA A 191 17.30 -13.97 -4.92
C ALA A 191 17.84 -14.61 -6.21
N ASP A 192 17.54 -15.89 -6.42
CA ASP A 192 18.02 -16.66 -7.59
C ASP A 192 17.35 -16.23 -8.89
N THR A 193 16.09 -15.78 -8.81
CA THR A 193 15.28 -15.36 -9.96
C THR A 193 15.36 -13.86 -10.23
N GLY A 194 16.04 -13.09 -9.38
CA GLY A 194 16.13 -11.63 -9.47
C GLY A 194 14.84 -10.90 -9.11
N ILE A 195 13.83 -11.58 -8.57
CA ILE A 195 12.57 -10.98 -8.13
C ILE A 195 12.85 -10.06 -6.93
N GLN A 196 12.40 -8.81 -7.04
CA GLN A 196 12.39 -7.86 -5.94
C GLN A 196 11.01 -7.85 -5.27
N ILE A 197 10.99 -7.78 -3.94
CA ILE A 197 9.77 -7.82 -3.12
C ILE A 197 9.77 -6.61 -2.21
N THR A 198 8.66 -5.87 -2.17
CA THR A 198 8.57 -4.65 -1.36
C THR A 198 8.72 -4.97 0.14
N PRO A 199 9.42 -4.14 0.92
CA PRO A 199 9.70 -4.42 2.33
C PRO A 199 8.45 -4.68 3.19
N TRP A 200 7.39 -3.88 3.04
CA TRP A 200 6.15 -4.05 3.81
C TRP A 200 5.46 -5.38 3.48
N PHE A 201 5.39 -5.76 2.19
CA PHE A 201 4.78 -7.02 1.80
C PHE A 201 5.55 -8.21 2.41
N LYS A 202 6.89 -8.14 2.44
CA LYS A 202 7.70 -9.14 3.13
C LYS A 202 7.38 -9.22 4.63
N LEU A 203 7.33 -8.08 5.32
CA LEU A 203 6.97 -8.01 6.74
C LEU A 203 5.60 -8.61 7.02
N ILE A 204 4.60 -8.29 6.18
CA ILE A 204 3.23 -8.78 6.33
C ILE A 204 3.15 -10.28 6.06
N VAL A 205 3.85 -10.79 5.04
CA VAL A 205 3.91 -12.22 4.71
C VAL A 205 4.49 -13.03 5.87
N GLU A 206 5.63 -12.60 6.40
CA GLU A 206 6.36 -13.31 7.44
C GLU A 206 5.63 -13.27 8.80
N THR A 207 4.82 -12.22 9.05
CA THR A 207 4.21 -12.00 10.36
C THR A 207 2.74 -12.40 10.44
N PHE A 208 1.95 -12.11 9.40
CA PHE A 208 0.49 -12.14 9.51
C PHE A 208 -0.22 -12.89 8.40
N LEU A 209 0.25 -12.78 7.16
CA LEU A 209 -0.55 -13.13 5.98
C LEU A 209 -1.05 -14.57 6.01
N TYR A 210 -0.18 -15.54 6.31
CA TYR A 210 -0.57 -16.95 6.30
C TYR A 210 -1.68 -17.25 7.32
N LYS A 211 -1.65 -16.59 8.48
CA LYS A 211 -2.69 -16.72 9.51
C LYS A 211 -4.04 -16.21 9.01
N TRP A 212 -4.07 -15.06 8.34
CA TRP A 212 -5.30 -14.53 7.73
C TRP A 212 -5.78 -15.41 6.57
N TRP A 213 -4.85 -15.87 5.74
CA TRP A 213 -5.13 -16.71 4.58
C TRP A 213 -5.62 -18.11 4.97
N ASP A 214 -5.27 -18.62 6.15
CA ASP A 214 -5.88 -19.85 6.72
C ASP A 214 -7.31 -19.63 7.24
N ASN A 215 -7.76 -18.37 7.39
CA ASN A 215 -9.00 -18.01 8.06
C ASN A 215 -9.81 -16.94 7.28
N LEU A 216 -9.81 -17.01 5.94
CA LEU A 216 -10.52 -16.04 5.08
C LEU A 216 -12.04 -16.01 5.37
N ASP A 217 -12.63 -17.11 5.82
CA ASP A 217 -14.04 -17.22 6.21
C ASP A 217 -14.34 -16.56 7.57
N LYS A 218 -13.31 -16.17 8.34
CA LYS A 218 -13.41 -15.69 9.73
C LYS A 218 -12.66 -14.38 9.97
N LEU A 219 -12.43 -13.58 8.93
CA LEU A 219 -11.65 -12.33 9.02
C LEU A 219 -12.15 -11.37 10.12
N SER A 220 -13.46 -11.30 10.37
CA SER A 220 -14.01 -10.46 11.44
C SER A 220 -13.50 -10.83 12.84
N ALA A 221 -13.19 -12.10 13.11
CA ALA A 221 -12.60 -12.54 14.37
C ALA A 221 -11.09 -12.24 14.49
N MET A 222 -10.46 -11.89 13.36
CA MET A 222 -9.03 -11.60 13.26
C MET A 222 -8.72 -10.11 13.35
N LYS A 223 -9.75 -9.26 13.46
CA LYS A 223 -9.64 -7.81 13.57
C LYS A 223 -8.98 -7.41 14.90
N ASP A 224 -7.90 -6.64 14.81
CA ASP A 224 -7.28 -5.92 15.90
C ASP A 224 -7.26 -4.42 15.57
N ALA A 225 -8.23 -3.68 16.09
CA ALA A 225 -8.29 -2.23 15.89
C ALA A 225 -7.50 -1.44 16.94
N ALA A 226 -7.13 -2.08 18.06
CA ALA A 226 -6.52 -1.39 19.19
C ALA A 226 -5.02 -1.25 19.00
N THR A 227 -4.38 -2.25 18.40
CA THR A 227 -2.92 -2.30 18.27
C THR A 227 -2.44 -1.60 17.00
N ILE A 228 -1.29 -0.94 17.12
CA ILE A 228 -0.43 -0.58 15.99
C ILE A 228 0.82 -1.44 16.13
N HIS A 229 0.99 -2.43 15.25
CA HIS A 229 2.16 -3.31 15.28
C HIS A 229 3.37 -2.57 14.73
N ARG A 230 4.43 -2.43 15.53
CA ARG A 230 5.64 -1.71 15.12
C ARG A 230 6.65 -2.74 14.63
N LEU A 231 6.89 -2.77 13.31
CA LEU A 231 7.76 -3.72 12.62
C LEU A 231 8.99 -3.01 12.03
#